data_AF-A0A059G8I8-F1
#
_entry.id   AF-A0A059G8I8-F1
#
_cell.length_a   1.000
_cell.length_b   1.000
_cell.length_c   1.000
_cell.angle_alpha   90.00
_cell.angle_beta   90.00
_cell.angle_gamma   90.00
#
_symmetry.space_group_name_H-M   'P 1'
#
loop_
_entity.id
_entity.type
_entity.pdbx_description
1 polymer ?
#
loop_
_entity_poly.entity_id
_entity_poly.type
_entity_poly.pdbx_seq_one_letter_code
_entity_poly.pdbx_strand_id
1 'polypeptide(L)'
;MKTIRMIGAAFVGLGLAAGASAQATDPISDTAAVYATYQSDVTDVKDKPLSSAGDIDHALTSLGGHNPDQLSKGWIAYSALIASQNPEYRAAVHDIESFYGRDALESGMRNDVRYARTLSGGDTAVSSALAATEADSRRLNSAAAYVKEQAYSLQASGWAKAKIGNSGAKARGLNLSQSAGIPAKLGLVTAMNDTSFDSVLVQAGSTGAPSLWDNVSGAASAIKFPAAVTSGLTGNRKRVKFGKEPVADQIATLAAYRVLGASTETNSSQINSAMAERETKGCLNMANLNLQQCVAAANQQYEVPFCIGEHALSDVGKCIGGVYQ
;
A
#
# COMPACT_ATOMS: atom_id res chain seq x y z
N MET A 1 8.21 65.62 -46.78
CA MET A 1 8.25 64.14 -46.96
C MET A 1 8.28 63.51 -45.57
N LYS A 2 7.53 62.43 -45.40
CA LYS A 2 7.13 61.81 -44.12
C LYS A 2 8.31 61.25 -43.32
N THR A 3 8.35 61.50 -42.02
CA THR A 3 8.89 60.55 -41.04
C THR A 3 8.12 60.64 -39.73
N ILE A 4 7.63 59.48 -39.32
CA ILE A 4 6.62 59.21 -38.30
C ILE A 4 7.29 59.19 -36.92
N ARG A 5 6.65 59.83 -35.94
CA ARG A 5 7.01 59.76 -34.51
C ARG A 5 6.67 58.36 -33.96
N MET A 6 7.66 57.66 -33.40
CA MET A 6 7.43 56.45 -32.59
C MET A 6 6.78 56.85 -31.26
N ILE A 7 5.64 56.24 -30.97
CA ILE A 7 5.03 56.21 -29.63
C ILE A 7 5.51 54.92 -28.96
N GLY A 8 6.26 55.05 -27.86
CA GLY A 8 6.63 53.93 -27.01
C GLY A 8 5.45 53.51 -26.14
N ALA A 9 4.95 52.28 -26.31
CA ALA A 9 4.00 51.65 -25.42
C ALA A 9 4.77 50.81 -24.38
N ALA A 10 4.78 51.28 -23.13
CA ALA A 10 5.26 50.51 -22.00
C ALA A 10 4.18 49.49 -21.60
N PHE A 11 4.42 48.21 -21.88
CA PHE A 11 3.61 47.12 -21.35
C PHE A 11 4.05 46.83 -19.91
N VAL A 12 3.22 47.21 -18.94
CA VAL A 12 3.30 46.72 -17.56
C VAL A 12 2.65 45.34 -17.54
N GLY A 13 3.47 44.29 -17.53
CA GLY A 13 2.99 42.93 -17.29
C GLY A 13 2.63 42.76 -15.82
N LEU A 14 1.33 42.77 -15.50
CA LEU A 14 0.83 42.23 -14.24
C LEU A 14 1.05 40.71 -14.27
N GLY A 15 2.11 40.25 -13.61
CA GLY A 15 2.28 38.85 -13.27
C GLY A 15 1.27 38.46 -12.20
N LEU A 16 0.18 37.81 -12.60
CA LEU A 16 -0.65 37.01 -11.71
C LEU A 16 0.20 35.83 -11.23
N ALA A 17 0.85 35.99 -10.08
CA ALA A 17 1.37 34.87 -9.32
C ALA A 17 0.17 34.05 -8.85
N ALA A 18 -0.22 33.05 -9.65
CA ALA A 18 -1.07 31.97 -9.18
C ALA A 18 -0.30 31.31 -8.03
N GLY A 19 -0.70 31.61 -6.80
CA GLY A 19 -0.30 30.84 -5.64
C GLY A 19 -0.80 29.42 -5.86
N ALA A 20 0.09 28.55 -6.32
CA ALA A 20 -0.08 27.13 -6.14
C ALA A 20 -0.05 26.92 -4.62
N SER A 21 -1.24 26.86 -4.00
CA SER A 21 -1.39 26.27 -2.69
C SER A 21 -0.76 24.89 -2.78
N ALA A 22 0.41 24.69 -2.19
CA ALA A 22 0.93 23.35 -1.96
C ALA A 22 -0.15 22.64 -1.14
N GLN A 23 -0.90 21.72 -1.76
CA GLN A 23 -1.79 20.83 -1.04
C GLN A 23 -0.95 20.24 0.11
N ALA A 24 -1.34 20.49 1.35
CA ALA A 24 -0.71 19.84 2.48
C ALA A 24 -0.87 18.33 2.27
N THR A 25 0.25 17.64 2.11
CA THR A 25 0.31 16.20 1.86
C THR A 25 -0.35 15.44 3.01
N ASP A 26 -1.24 14.51 2.71
CA ASP A 26 -1.81 13.60 3.69
C ASP A 26 -0.83 12.43 3.93
N PRO A 27 -0.12 12.38 5.08
CA PRO A 27 0.89 11.37 5.35
C PRO A 27 0.30 9.95 5.37
N ILE A 28 -1.00 9.79 5.64
CA ILE A 28 -1.66 8.48 5.60
C ILE A 28 -1.79 8.04 4.14
N SER A 29 -2.30 8.91 3.26
CA SER A 29 -2.42 8.62 1.83
C SER A 29 -1.06 8.38 1.16
N ASP A 30 -0.05 9.19 1.48
CA ASP A 30 1.32 9.03 0.96
C ASP A 30 1.94 7.71 1.41
N THR A 31 1.74 7.34 2.68
CA THR A 31 2.24 6.07 3.21
C THR A 31 1.51 4.88 2.59
N ALA A 32 0.19 4.98 2.40
CA ALA A 32 -0.62 3.96 1.72
C ALA A 32 -0.14 3.68 0.28
N ALA A 33 0.39 4.71 -0.40
CA ALA A 33 0.93 4.57 -1.76
C ALA A 33 2.16 3.63 -1.84
N VAL A 34 2.87 3.39 -0.73
CA VAL A 34 3.94 2.38 -0.66
C VAL A 34 3.35 0.97 -0.82
N TYR A 35 2.28 0.67 -0.09
CA TYR A 35 1.61 -0.63 -0.21
C TYR A 35 0.92 -0.78 -1.57
N ALA A 36 0.33 0.30 -2.09
CA ALA A 36 -0.18 0.33 -3.45
C ALA A 36 0.91 0.02 -4.48
N THR A 37 2.13 0.52 -4.27
CA THR A 37 3.29 0.27 -5.15
C THR A 37 3.67 -1.20 -5.15
N TYR A 38 3.78 -1.81 -3.97
CA TYR A 38 3.98 -3.26 -3.85
C TYR A 38 2.88 -4.03 -4.59
N GLN A 39 1.62 -3.69 -4.40
CA GLN A 39 0.50 -4.38 -5.06
C GLN A 39 0.50 -4.21 -6.59
N SER A 40 0.90 -3.04 -7.08
CA SER A 40 1.15 -2.80 -8.51
C SER A 40 2.31 -3.64 -9.04
N ASP A 41 3.40 -3.79 -8.29
CA ASP A 41 4.52 -4.65 -8.69
C ASP A 41 4.09 -6.12 -8.77
N VAL A 42 3.17 -6.55 -7.90
CA VAL A 42 2.56 -7.89 -7.98
C VAL A 42 1.76 -8.06 -9.26
N THR A 43 0.99 -7.04 -9.69
CA THR A 43 0.28 -7.08 -10.97
C THR A 43 1.27 -7.18 -12.13
N ASP A 44 2.29 -6.32 -12.13
CA ASP A 44 3.29 -6.26 -13.20
C ASP A 44 4.03 -7.60 -13.39
N VAL A 45 4.27 -8.35 -12.31
CA VAL A 45 4.88 -9.69 -12.35
C VAL A 45 3.90 -10.78 -12.77
N LYS A 46 2.63 -10.69 -12.40
CA LYS A 46 1.58 -11.64 -12.82
C LYS A 46 1.28 -11.54 -14.31
N ASP A 47 1.35 -10.34 -14.87
CA ASP A 47 0.97 -10.07 -16.26
C ASP A 47 2.09 -10.31 -17.28
N LYS A 48 3.32 -10.57 -16.82
CA LYS A 48 4.50 -10.73 -17.68
C LYS A 48 5.17 -12.09 -17.47
N PRO A 49 5.25 -12.96 -18.51
CA PRO A 49 6.02 -14.19 -18.42
C PRO A 49 7.50 -13.92 -18.15
N LEU A 50 8.10 -14.73 -17.27
CA LEU A 50 9.53 -14.64 -16.94
C LEU A 50 10.37 -15.25 -18.08
N SER A 51 10.66 -14.45 -19.11
CA SER A 51 11.19 -14.94 -20.38
C SER A 51 12.71 -14.86 -20.50
N SER A 52 13.36 -14.19 -19.55
CA SER A 52 14.81 -14.00 -19.51
C SER A 52 15.33 -13.85 -18.07
N ALA A 53 16.64 -13.94 -17.88
CA ALA A 53 17.27 -13.64 -16.59
C ALA A 53 17.04 -12.18 -16.16
N GLY A 54 16.92 -11.26 -17.12
CA GLY A 54 16.58 -9.86 -16.85
C GLY A 54 15.17 -9.70 -16.27
N ASP A 55 14.19 -10.46 -16.76
CA ASP A 55 12.82 -10.44 -16.25
C ASP A 55 12.76 -10.99 -14.81
N ILE A 56 13.52 -12.04 -14.53
CA ILE A 56 13.68 -12.61 -13.18
C ILE A 56 14.30 -11.59 -12.23
N ASP A 57 15.33 -10.87 -12.68
CA ASP A 57 16.02 -9.86 -11.88
C ASP A 57 15.15 -8.65 -11.59
N HIS A 58 14.38 -8.21 -12.60
CA HIS A 58 13.39 -7.17 -12.43
C HIS A 58 12.32 -7.60 -11.42
N ALA A 59 11.74 -8.80 -11.57
CA ALA A 59 10.74 -9.31 -10.63
C ALA A 59 11.28 -9.44 -9.19
N LEU A 60 12.54 -9.90 -9.05
CA LEU A 60 13.18 -10.02 -7.74
C LEU A 60 13.36 -8.66 -7.08
N THR A 61 13.82 -7.67 -7.84
CA THR A 61 14.08 -6.33 -7.29
C THR A 61 12.79 -5.55 -7.05
N SER A 62 11.77 -5.65 -7.91
CA SER A 62 10.50 -4.97 -7.74
C SER A 62 9.67 -5.53 -6.59
N LEU A 63 9.60 -6.85 -6.42
CA LEU A 63 8.83 -7.47 -5.33
C LEU A 63 9.65 -7.64 -4.05
N GLY A 64 10.90 -8.07 -4.19
CA GLY A 64 11.77 -8.37 -3.06
C GLY A 64 12.48 -7.16 -2.49
N GLY A 65 12.50 -6.01 -3.17
CA GLY A 65 13.22 -4.81 -2.74
C GLY A 65 12.47 -3.94 -1.73
N HIS A 66 11.23 -4.28 -1.37
CA HIS A 66 10.41 -3.50 -0.44
C HIS A 66 10.97 -3.55 0.99
N ASN A 67 11.00 -2.39 1.65
CA ASN A 67 11.41 -2.28 3.04
C ASN A 67 10.29 -2.76 3.98
N PRO A 68 10.56 -3.63 4.97
CA PRO A 68 9.50 -4.24 5.78
C PRO A 68 8.82 -3.23 6.73
N ASP A 69 9.51 -2.17 7.16
CA ASP A 69 8.92 -1.10 7.97
C ASP A 69 7.99 -0.23 7.12
N GLN A 70 8.46 0.19 5.94
CA GLN A 70 7.66 0.99 5.01
C GLN A 70 6.44 0.22 4.49
N LEU A 71 6.60 -1.07 4.16
CA LEU A 71 5.51 -1.91 3.69
C LEU A 71 4.46 -2.16 4.80
N SER A 72 4.90 -2.43 6.03
CA SER A 72 3.99 -2.58 7.19
C SER A 72 3.18 -1.31 7.42
N LYS A 73 3.85 -0.15 7.47
CA LYS A 73 3.19 1.16 7.63
C LYS A 73 2.23 1.45 6.48
N GLY A 74 2.65 1.18 5.25
CA GLY A 74 1.81 1.36 4.06
C GLY A 74 0.55 0.51 4.11
N TRP A 75 0.65 -0.75 4.55
CA TRP A 75 -0.51 -1.62 4.71
C TRP A 75 -1.48 -1.13 5.78
N ILE A 76 -0.98 -0.68 6.94
CA ILE A 76 -1.82 -0.08 7.99
C ILE A 76 -2.48 1.21 7.49
N ALA A 77 -1.74 2.07 6.80
CA ALA A 77 -2.27 3.31 6.25
C ALA A 77 -3.36 3.06 5.19
N TYR A 78 -3.13 2.13 4.26
CA TYR A 78 -4.14 1.68 3.30
C TYR A 78 -5.40 1.11 3.98
N SER A 79 -5.22 0.30 5.02
CA SER A 79 -6.31 -0.23 5.83
C SER A 79 -7.12 0.89 6.50
N ALA A 80 -6.44 1.92 7.01
CA ALA A 80 -7.07 3.11 7.58
C ALA A 80 -7.86 3.92 6.55
N LEU A 81 -7.35 4.05 5.31
CA LEU A 81 -8.10 4.69 4.21
C LEU A 81 -9.42 3.99 3.96
N ILE A 82 -9.44 2.65 3.93
CA ILE A 82 -10.67 1.85 3.78
C ILE A 82 -11.60 2.04 4.98
N ALA A 83 -11.09 1.90 6.20
CA ALA A 83 -11.90 2.06 7.41
C ALA A 83 -12.52 3.48 7.50
N SER A 84 -11.81 4.51 7.04
CA SER A 84 -12.31 5.89 7.01
C SER A 84 -13.48 6.12 6.07
N GLN A 85 -13.83 5.14 5.23
CA GLN A 85 -15.00 5.19 4.34
C GLN A 85 -16.30 4.76 5.03
N ASN A 86 -16.23 4.17 6.22
CA ASN A 86 -17.44 3.69 6.91
C ASN A 86 -18.33 4.88 7.35
N PRO A 87 -19.58 4.99 6.88
CA PRO A 87 -20.40 6.19 7.09
C PRO A 87 -20.80 6.40 8.56
N GLU A 88 -21.09 5.32 9.28
CA GLU A 88 -21.43 5.39 10.72
C GLU A 88 -20.22 5.88 11.53
N TYR A 89 -19.05 5.33 11.23
CA TYR A 89 -17.80 5.72 11.88
C TYR A 89 -17.43 7.17 11.62
N ARG A 90 -17.52 7.61 10.35
CA ARG A 90 -17.28 9.01 9.97
C ARG A 90 -18.22 9.96 10.71
N ALA A 91 -19.51 9.63 10.78
CA ALA A 91 -20.48 10.41 11.52
C ALA A 91 -20.11 10.50 13.00
N ALA A 92 -19.77 9.37 13.64
CA ALA A 92 -19.36 9.35 15.04
C ALA A 92 -18.10 10.18 15.33
N VAL A 93 -17.11 10.16 14.43
CA VAL A 93 -15.91 11.00 14.54
C VAL A 93 -16.28 12.49 14.48
N HIS A 94 -17.10 12.90 13.51
CA HIS A 94 -17.53 14.29 13.38
C HIS A 94 -18.47 14.74 14.52
N ASP A 95 -19.28 13.85 15.08
CA ASP A 95 -20.13 14.14 16.23
C ASP A 95 -19.30 14.45 17.48
N ILE A 96 -18.27 13.63 17.74
CA ILE A 96 -17.34 13.87 18.85
C ILE A 96 -16.52 15.15 18.63
N GLU A 97 -16.04 15.39 17.42
CA GLU A 97 -15.36 16.63 17.05
C GLU A 97 -16.27 17.85 17.29
N SER A 98 -17.53 17.78 16.87
CA SER A 98 -18.48 18.89 17.00
C SER A 98 -18.88 19.16 18.45
N PHE A 99 -18.94 18.12 19.28
CA PHE A 99 -19.37 18.24 20.67
C PHE A 99 -18.23 18.63 21.62
N TYR A 100 -17.06 18.00 21.50
CA TYR A 100 -15.92 18.18 22.41
C TYR A 100 -14.79 19.05 21.83
N GLY A 101 -14.80 19.30 20.52
CA GLY A 101 -13.72 19.96 19.81
C GLY A 101 -12.64 19.00 19.32
N ARG A 102 -11.97 19.38 18.22
CA ARG A 102 -10.90 18.60 17.58
C ARG A 102 -9.75 18.27 18.52
N ASP A 103 -9.25 19.25 19.27
CA ASP A 103 -8.09 19.08 20.17
C ASP A 103 -8.35 18.02 21.26
N ALA A 104 -9.57 17.98 21.80
CA ALA A 104 -9.97 17.02 22.82
C ALA A 104 -10.03 15.60 22.24
N LEU A 105 -10.62 15.44 21.05
CA LEU A 105 -10.66 14.18 20.31
C LEU A 105 -9.26 13.67 19.99
N GLU A 106 -8.41 14.51 19.39
CA GLU A 106 -7.03 14.14 19.08
C GLU A 106 -6.23 13.82 20.34
N SER A 107 -6.43 14.56 21.44
CA SER A 107 -5.79 14.23 22.72
C SER A 107 -6.25 12.88 23.26
N GLY A 108 -7.53 12.53 23.11
CA GLY A 108 -8.05 11.21 23.45
C GLY A 108 -7.33 10.11 22.67
N MET A 109 -7.21 10.27 21.35
CA MET A 109 -6.51 9.31 20.48
C MET A 109 -4.99 9.25 20.75
N ARG A 110 -4.36 10.37 21.13
CA ARG A 110 -2.94 10.38 21.54
C ARG A 110 -2.71 9.59 22.82
N ASN A 111 -3.62 9.72 23.78
CA ASN A 111 -3.50 9.08 25.09
C ASN A 111 -3.93 7.61 25.09
N ASP A 112 -4.87 7.23 24.24
CA ASP A 112 -5.32 5.84 24.08
C ASP A 112 -5.65 5.52 22.62
N VAL A 113 -4.81 4.69 21.98
CA VAL A 113 -5.00 4.22 20.59
C VAL A 113 -6.29 3.43 20.40
N ARG A 114 -6.92 2.93 21.47
CA ARG A 114 -8.20 2.21 21.40
C ARG A 114 -9.38 3.15 21.27
N TYR A 115 -9.24 4.40 21.70
CA TYR A 115 -10.33 5.37 21.83
C TYR A 115 -11.15 5.46 20.55
N ALA A 116 -10.46 5.60 19.42
CA ALA A 116 -11.08 5.75 18.11
C ALA A 116 -11.92 4.52 17.74
N ARG A 117 -11.53 3.29 18.11
CA ARG A 117 -12.32 2.09 17.81
C ARG A 117 -13.59 1.96 18.66
N THR A 118 -13.64 2.62 19.82
CA THR A 118 -14.83 2.59 20.70
C THR A 118 -15.99 3.45 20.20
N LEU A 119 -15.75 4.33 19.22
CA LEU A 119 -16.78 5.14 18.59
C LEU A 119 -17.77 4.26 17.81
N SER A 120 -19.01 4.75 17.63
CA SER A 120 -20.02 4.04 16.84
C SER A 120 -19.45 3.71 15.46
N GLY A 121 -19.72 2.51 14.96
CA GLY A 121 -19.18 2.03 13.68
C GLY A 121 -17.70 1.63 13.69
N GLY A 122 -16.94 1.81 14.79
CA GLY A 122 -15.49 1.55 14.83
C GLY A 122 -15.10 0.11 14.49
N ASP A 123 -15.74 -0.88 15.11
CA ASP A 123 -15.51 -2.29 14.77
C ASP A 123 -15.95 -2.63 13.34
N THR A 124 -17.00 -1.99 12.82
CA THR A 124 -17.48 -2.18 11.44
C THR A 124 -16.50 -1.58 10.42
N ALA A 125 -15.93 -0.42 10.73
CA ALA A 125 -14.90 0.23 9.93
C ALA A 125 -13.65 -0.65 9.82
N VAL A 126 -13.15 -1.15 10.95
CA VAL A 126 -12.04 -2.10 10.98
C VAL A 126 -12.39 -3.39 10.22
N SER A 127 -13.59 -3.93 10.42
CA SER A 127 -14.04 -5.14 9.71
C SER A 127 -13.95 -4.98 8.19
N SER A 128 -14.25 -3.79 7.67
CA SER A 128 -14.15 -3.47 6.24
C SER A 128 -12.68 -3.50 5.77
N ALA A 129 -11.76 -2.91 6.53
CA ALA A 129 -10.33 -2.96 6.23
C ALA A 129 -9.77 -4.40 6.27
N LEU A 130 -10.24 -5.22 7.20
CA LEU A 130 -9.85 -6.63 7.30
C LEU A 130 -10.41 -7.47 6.13
N ALA A 131 -11.59 -7.14 5.62
CA ALA A 131 -12.14 -7.78 4.41
C ALA A 131 -11.26 -7.51 3.17
N ALA A 132 -10.81 -6.26 3.00
CA ALA A 132 -9.86 -5.92 1.94
C ALA A 132 -8.51 -6.64 2.12
N THR A 133 -8.00 -6.70 3.36
CA THR A 133 -6.74 -7.40 3.67
C THR A 133 -6.84 -8.90 3.35
N GLU A 134 -7.99 -9.53 3.62
CA GLU A 134 -8.21 -10.92 3.24
C GLU A 134 -8.19 -11.12 1.72
N ALA A 135 -8.85 -10.23 0.98
CA ALA A 135 -8.85 -10.28 -0.48
C ALA A 135 -7.43 -10.12 -1.05
N ASP A 136 -6.66 -9.18 -0.49
CA ASP A 136 -5.27 -8.94 -0.86
C ASP A 136 -4.37 -10.14 -0.52
N SER A 137 -4.53 -10.75 0.67
CA SER A 137 -3.78 -11.95 1.06
C SER A 137 -4.07 -13.13 0.11
N ARG A 138 -5.33 -13.35 -0.27
CA ARG A 138 -5.69 -14.36 -1.28
C ARG A 138 -5.04 -14.07 -2.63
N ARG A 139 -5.04 -12.80 -3.06
CA ARG A 139 -4.39 -12.38 -4.30
C ARG A 139 -2.89 -12.65 -4.28
N LEU A 140 -2.20 -12.33 -3.18
CA LEU A 140 -0.76 -12.60 -3.02
C LEU A 140 -0.44 -14.10 -3.08
N ASN A 141 -1.27 -14.94 -2.44
CA ASN A 141 -1.11 -16.40 -2.52
C ASN A 141 -1.33 -16.94 -3.94
N SER A 142 -2.29 -16.36 -4.69
CA SER A 142 -2.50 -16.71 -6.10
C SER A 142 -1.33 -16.28 -6.98
N ALA A 143 -0.81 -15.06 -6.79
CA ALA A 143 0.38 -14.58 -7.49
C ALA A 143 1.61 -15.45 -7.17
N ALA A 144 1.79 -15.84 -5.90
CA ALA A 144 2.84 -16.75 -5.47
C ALA A 144 2.76 -18.10 -6.19
N ALA A 145 1.56 -18.68 -6.31
CA ALA A 145 1.35 -19.93 -7.02
C ALA A 145 1.73 -19.80 -8.51
N TYR A 146 1.28 -18.73 -9.16
CA TYR A 146 1.61 -18.44 -10.56
C TYR A 146 3.13 -18.30 -10.78
N VAL A 147 3.82 -17.52 -9.97
CA VAL A 147 5.27 -17.32 -10.10
C VAL A 147 6.05 -18.62 -9.83
N LYS A 148 5.61 -19.45 -8.87
CA LYS A 148 6.20 -20.77 -8.63
C LYS A 148 5.97 -21.73 -9.81
N GLU A 149 4.81 -21.67 -10.45
CA GLU A 149 4.53 -22.45 -11.66
C GLU A 149 5.41 -22.04 -12.84
N GLN A 150 5.68 -20.74 -13.00
CA GLN A 150 6.68 -20.25 -13.96
C GLN A 150 8.08 -20.82 -13.64
N ALA A 151 8.47 -20.86 -12.36
CA ALA A 151 9.73 -21.45 -11.93
C ALA A 151 9.87 -22.92 -12.37
N TYR A 152 8.82 -23.73 -12.21
CA TYR A 152 8.79 -25.12 -12.67
C TYR A 152 8.85 -25.23 -14.20
N SER A 153 8.08 -24.41 -14.90
CA SER A 153 8.06 -24.39 -16.37
C SER A 153 9.44 -24.04 -16.96
N LEU A 154 10.15 -23.10 -16.33
CA LEU A 154 11.50 -22.71 -16.72
C LEU A 154 12.55 -23.81 -16.58
N GLN A 155 12.29 -24.86 -15.79
CA GLN A 155 13.17 -26.04 -15.73
C GLN A 155 13.26 -26.78 -17.07
N ALA A 156 12.34 -26.56 -18.00
CA ALA A 156 12.44 -27.08 -19.36
C ALA A 156 13.32 -26.20 -20.28
N SER A 157 13.60 -24.96 -19.89
CA SER A 157 14.34 -23.99 -20.71
C SER A 157 15.86 -24.09 -20.53
N GLY A 158 16.59 -24.19 -21.64
CA GLY A 158 18.05 -24.29 -21.64
C GLY A 158 18.74 -23.06 -21.04
N TRP A 159 18.25 -21.85 -21.32
CA TRP A 159 18.81 -20.62 -20.76
C TRP A 159 18.58 -20.52 -19.24
N ALA A 160 17.44 -21.01 -18.75
CA ALA A 160 17.08 -20.88 -17.35
C ALA A 160 17.82 -21.89 -16.46
N LYS A 161 18.36 -22.97 -17.05
CA LYS A 161 19.29 -23.89 -16.39
C LYS A 161 20.69 -23.32 -16.21
N ALA A 162 21.01 -22.18 -16.83
CA ALA A 162 22.30 -21.53 -16.67
C ALA A 162 22.54 -21.17 -15.19
N LYS A 163 23.80 -21.21 -14.77
CA LYS A 163 24.17 -20.80 -13.42
C LYS A 163 23.96 -19.30 -13.23
N ILE A 164 23.52 -18.89 -12.05
CA ILE A 164 23.33 -17.47 -11.66
C ILE A 164 24.68 -16.71 -11.60
N GLY A 165 25.79 -17.44 -11.52
CA GLY A 165 27.11 -16.84 -11.34
C GLY A 165 27.33 -16.51 -9.86
N ASN A 166 26.97 -15.29 -9.45
CA ASN A 166 27.19 -14.81 -8.07
C ASN A 166 25.87 -14.56 -7.34
N SER A 167 25.20 -15.63 -6.91
CA SER A 167 23.97 -15.60 -6.12
C SER A 167 24.12 -14.82 -4.81
N GLY A 168 25.29 -14.91 -4.17
CA GLY A 168 25.61 -14.13 -2.97
C GLY A 168 25.64 -12.61 -3.21
N ALA A 169 26.14 -12.15 -4.36
CA ALA A 169 26.08 -10.74 -4.74
C ALA A 169 24.64 -10.29 -5.01
N LYS A 170 23.83 -11.14 -5.63
CA LYS A 170 22.39 -10.87 -5.85
C LYS A 170 21.65 -10.72 -4.53
N ALA A 171 21.85 -11.63 -3.57
CA ALA A 171 21.26 -11.54 -2.23
C ALA A 171 21.71 -10.29 -1.46
N ARG A 172 23.00 -9.92 -1.54
CA ARG A 172 23.50 -8.67 -0.94
C ARG A 172 22.89 -7.42 -1.58
N GLY A 173 22.78 -7.39 -2.90
CA GLY A 173 22.11 -6.30 -3.61
C GLY A 173 20.64 -6.17 -3.20
N LEU A 174 19.95 -7.29 -3.02
CA LEU A 174 18.59 -7.32 -2.50
C LEU A 174 18.49 -6.77 -1.09
N ASN A 175 19.40 -7.15 -0.18
CA ASN A 175 19.44 -6.60 1.18
C ASN A 175 19.65 -5.08 1.20
N LEU A 176 20.51 -4.55 0.31
CA LEU A 176 20.70 -3.11 0.15
C LEU A 176 19.42 -2.43 -0.33
N SER A 177 18.73 -3.03 -1.32
CA SER A 177 17.44 -2.52 -1.81
C SER A 177 16.38 -2.51 -0.71
N GLN A 178 16.25 -3.60 0.05
CA GLN A 178 15.29 -3.71 1.16
C GLN A 178 15.60 -2.72 2.28
N SER A 179 16.88 -2.43 2.53
CA SER A 179 17.29 -1.44 3.53
C SER A 179 16.95 -0.02 3.07
N ALA A 180 17.16 0.30 1.80
CA ALA A 180 16.81 1.60 1.21
C ALA A 180 15.29 1.80 1.06
N GLY A 181 14.58 0.73 0.70
CA GLY A 181 13.17 0.74 0.34
C GLY A 181 12.93 1.18 -1.10
N ILE A 182 11.71 0.94 -1.56
CA ILE A 182 11.23 1.37 -2.88
C ILE A 182 10.31 2.57 -2.65
N PRO A 183 10.59 3.75 -3.24
CA PRO A 183 9.70 4.89 -3.12
C PRO A 183 8.37 4.60 -3.80
N ALA A 184 7.28 5.18 -3.28
CA ALA A 184 5.98 5.04 -3.89
C ALA A 184 5.97 5.59 -5.33
N LYS A 185 5.36 4.86 -6.27
CA LYS A 185 5.20 5.32 -7.65
C LYS A 185 4.32 6.58 -7.66
N LEU A 186 4.76 7.64 -8.35
CA LEU A 186 4.08 8.95 -8.35
C LEU A 186 2.59 8.85 -8.71
N GLY A 187 2.23 8.04 -9.71
CA GLY A 187 0.83 7.85 -10.10
C GLY A 187 -0.04 7.26 -8.99
N LEU A 188 0.53 6.40 -8.13
CA LEU A 188 -0.17 5.84 -6.97
C LEU A 188 -0.25 6.83 -5.82
N VAL A 189 0.79 7.67 -5.62
CA VAL A 189 0.71 8.79 -4.67
C VAL A 189 -0.42 9.73 -5.07
N THR A 190 -0.51 10.11 -6.35
CA THR A 190 -1.61 10.95 -6.86
C THR A 190 -2.97 10.28 -6.66
N ALA A 191 -3.10 8.99 -6.99
CA ALA A 191 -4.37 8.27 -6.84
C ALA A 191 -4.82 8.13 -5.38
N MET A 192 -3.91 7.86 -4.44
CA MET A 192 -4.26 7.71 -3.02
C MET A 192 -4.70 9.05 -2.38
N ASN A 193 -4.19 10.17 -2.89
CA ASN A 193 -4.56 11.50 -2.43
C ASN A 193 -5.84 12.05 -3.11
N ASP A 194 -6.36 11.38 -4.13
CA ASP A 194 -7.55 11.82 -4.87
C ASP A 194 -8.84 11.26 -4.25
N THR A 195 -9.78 12.14 -3.91
CA THR A 195 -11.09 11.75 -3.34
C THR A 195 -11.95 10.89 -4.27
N SER A 196 -11.72 10.91 -5.59
CA SER A 196 -12.41 10.00 -6.51
C SER A 196 -12.10 8.52 -6.24
N PHE A 197 -10.99 8.25 -5.54
CA PHE A 197 -10.59 6.92 -5.12
C PHE A 197 -11.41 6.36 -3.95
N ASP A 198 -12.14 7.20 -3.20
CA ASP A 198 -12.97 6.81 -2.05
C ASP A 198 -14.01 5.73 -2.44
N SER A 199 -14.63 5.85 -3.62
CA SER A 199 -15.59 4.86 -4.13
C SER A 199 -14.98 3.48 -4.33
N VAL A 200 -13.70 3.41 -4.70
CA VAL A 200 -12.95 2.16 -4.86
C VAL A 200 -12.61 1.57 -3.51
N LEU A 201 -12.22 2.40 -2.55
CA LEU A 201 -11.93 1.99 -1.16
C LEU A 201 -13.17 1.43 -0.46
N VAL A 202 -14.34 2.04 -0.65
CA VAL A 202 -15.64 1.50 -0.17
C VAL A 202 -15.87 0.09 -0.71
N GLN A 203 -15.65 -0.11 -2.01
CA GLN A 203 -15.84 -1.41 -2.65
C GLN A 203 -14.82 -2.45 -2.16
N ALA A 204 -13.56 -2.05 -1.97
CA ALA A 204 -12.51 -2.92 -1.44
C ALA A 204 -12.84 -3.44 -0.05
N GLY A 205 -13.45 -2.60 0.79
CA GLY A 205 -13.88 -2.96 2.14
C GLY A 205 -15.12 -3.85 2.20
N SER A 206 -15.77 -4.12 1.07
CA SER A 206 -16.97 -4.96 1.04
C SER A 206 -16.62 -6.43 1.23
N THR A 207 -17.31 -7.11 2.16
CA THR A 207 -17.04 -8.52 2.45
C THR A 207 -17.22 -9.39 1.20
N GLY A 208 -16.21 -10.20 0.89
CA GLY A 208 -16.22 -11.09 -0.27
C GLY A 208 -15.90 -10.40 -1.60
N ALA A 209 -15.62 -9.09 -1.61
CA ALA A 209 -15.09 -8.42 -2.78
C ALA A 209 -13.72 -9.01 -3.18
N PRO A 210 -13.39 -9.02 -4.48
CA PRO A 210 -12.04 -9.29 -4.94
C PRO A 210 -11.09 -8.17 -4.47
N SER A 211 -9.79 -8.43 -4.57
CA SER A 211 -8.80 -7.40 -4.29
C SER A 211 -8.93 -6.27 -5.30
N LEU A 212 -8.95 -5.01 -4.86
CA LEU A 212 -9.03 -3.88 -5.79
C LEU A 212 -7.81 -3.81 -6.73
N TRP A 213 -6.69 -4.40 -6.30
CA TRP A 213 -5.44 -4.45 -7.03
C TRP A 213 -5.45 -5.41 -8.22
N ASP A 214 -6.48 -6.24 -8.38
CA ASP A 214 -6.63 -7.10 -9.58
C ASP A 214 -6.79 -6.28 -10.87
N ASN A 215 -7.16 -5.00 -10.77
CA ASN A 215 -7.37 -4.10 -11.92
C ASN A 215 -6.38 -2.92 -11.95
N VAL A 216 -5.34 -2.94 -11.12
CA VAL A 216 -4.32 -1.88 -11.06
C VAL A 216 -3.09 -2.31 -11.83
N SER A 217 -2.95 -1.83 -13.06
CA SER A 217 -1.72 -1.99 -13.86
C SER A 217 -0.80 -0.78 -13.69
N GLY A 218 0.52 -1.01 -13.58
CA GLY A 218 1.54 0.05 -13.46
C GLY A 218 1.81 0.85 -14.74
N ALA A 219 1.04 0.67 -15.82
CA ALA A 219 1.20 1.43 -17.06
C ALA A 219 0.89 2.92 -16.82
N ALA A 220 1.89 3.76 -17.09
CA ALA A 220 2.12 5.11 -16.56
C ALA A 220 1.07 6.21 -16.83
N SER A 221 -0.20 5.90 -17.13
CA SER A 221 -1.18 6.97 -17.43
C SER A 221 -2.64 6.67 -17.14
N ALA A 222 -3.03 5.48 -16.70
CA ALA A 222 -4.43 5.25 -16.37
C ALA A 222 -4.58 4.11 -15.36
N ILE A 223 -4.48 4.43 -14.08
CA ILE A 223 -5.04 3.55 -13.06
C ILE A 223 -6.56 3.63 -13.23
N LYS A 224 -7.11 2.77 -14.10
CA LYS A 224 -8.55 2.66 -14.33
C LYS A 224 -9.10 1.67 -13.33
N PHE A 225 -9.53 2.17 -12.18
CA PHE A 225 -10.34 1.38 -11.29
C PHE A 225 -11.72 1.17 -11.96
N PRO A 226 -12.14 -0.07 -12.25
CA PRO A 226 -13.45 -0.30 -12.82
C PRO A 226 -14.53 0.24 -11.87
N ALA A 227 -15.62 0.77 -12.45
CA ALA A 227 -16.79 1.13 -11.68
C ALA A 227 -17.30 -0.10 -10.90
N ALA A 228 -17.68 0.13 -9.64
CA ALA A 228 -18.00 -0.86 -8.64
C ALA A 228 -18.75 -2.08 -9.19
N VAL A 229 -18.15 -3.27 -9.04
CA VAL A 229 -18.86 -4.52 -9.22
C VAL A 229 -19.59 -4.79 -7.92
N THR A 230 -20.90 -4.55 -7.88
CA THR A 230 -21.75 -4.90 -6.73
C THR A 230 -21.91 -6.41 -6.67
N SER A 231 -20.89 -7.13 -6.21
CA SER A 231 -21.07 -8.51 -5.77
C SER A 231 -21.79 -8.48 -4.43
N GLY A 232 -23.11 -8.63 -4.47
CA GLY A 232 -23.92 -8.91 -3.30
C GLY A 232 -23.54 -10.27 -2.75
N LEU A 233 -22.56 -10.31 -1.85
CA LEU A 233 -22.15 -11.54 -1.18
C LEU A 233 -22.38 -11.38 0.32
N THR A 234 -23.25 -12.23 0.84
CA THR A 234 -23.42 -12.48 2.28
C THR A 234 -22.17 -13.18 2.79
N GLY A 235 -21.13 -12.40 3.09
CA GLY A 235 -19.94 -12.87 3.77
C GLY A 235 -19.99 -12.58 5.27
N ASN A 236 -19.36 -13.44 6.07
CA ASN A 236 -19.19 -13.18 7.50
C ASN A 236 -18.30 -11.95 7.70
N ARG A 237 -18.73 -11.04 8.59
CA ARG A 237 -17.91 -9.90 9.02
C ARG A 237 -16.56 -10.41 9.51
N LYS A 238 -15.48 -9.81 9.01
CA LYS A 238 -14.13 -10.14 9.45
C LYS A 238 -13.90 -9.57 10.84
N ARG A 239 -13.22 -10.35 11.68
CA ARG A 239 -12.82 -9.91 13.02
C ARG A 239 -11.33 -9.93 13.12
N VAL A 240 -10.79 -9.08 13.98
CA VAL A 240 -9.39 -9.17 14.36
C VAL A 240 -9.15 -10.50 15.09
N LYS A 241 -8.03 -11.15 14.79
CA LYS A 241 -7.62 -12.36 15.49
C LYS A 241 -7.30 -12.02 16.95
N PHE A 242 -7.60 -12.96 17.85
CA PHE A 242 -7.26 -12.78 19.27
C PHE A 242 -5.76 -12.51 19.46
N GLY A 243 -5.43 -11.48 20.24
CA GLY A 243 -4.05 -11.02 20.47
C GLY A 243 -3.51 -10.08 19.38
N LYS A 244 -4.33 -9.73 18.37
CA LYS A 244 -3.99 -8.79 17.29
C LYS A 244 -4.81 -7.49 17.37
N GLU A 245 -5.51 -7.27 18.46
CA GLU A 245 -6.33 -6.08 18.72
C GLU A 245 -5.59 -4.74 18.49
N PRO A 246 -4.28 -4.60 18.80
CA PRO A 246 -3.56 -3.37 18.51
C PRO A 246 -3.60 -2.95 17.03
N VAL A 247 -3.66 -3.90 16.10
CA VAL A 247 -3.82 -3.62 14.65
C VAL A 247 -5.15 -2.91 14.39
N ALA A 248 -6.23 -3.41 14.99
CA ALA A 248 -7.56 -2.84 14.85
C ALA A 248 -7.65 -1.43 15.44
N ASP A 249 -7.02 -1.24 16.61
CA ASP A 249 -6.97 0.06 17.30
C ASP A 249 -6.18 1.10 16.47
N GLN A 250 -5.04 0.69 15.88
CA GLN A 250 -4.23 1.52 14.98
C GLN A 250 -5.00 1.91 13.71
N ILE A 251 -5.66 0.95 13.05
CA ILE A 251 -6.47 1.20 11.85
C ILE A 251 -7.59 2.21 12.15
N ALA A 252 -8.35 2.01 13.23
CA ALA A 252 -9.42 2.91 13.62
C ALA A 252 -8.89 4.32 13.95
N THR A 253 -7.80 4.41 14.71
CA THR A 253 -7.18 5.70 15.07
C THR A 253 -6.72 6.48 13.84
N LEU A 254 -6.03 5.82 12.91
CA LEU A 254 -5.59 6.45 11.66
C LEU A 254 -6.78 6.82 10.77
N ALA A 255 -7.83 6.00 10.74
CA ALA A 255 -9.05 6.32 10.03
C ALA A 255 -9.72 7.58 10.59
N ALA A 256 -9.78 7.73 11.92
CA ALA A 256 -10.29 8.95 12.54
C ALA A 256 -9.45 10.19 12.19
N TYR A 257 -8.12 10.10 12.21
CA TYR A 257 -7.25 11.18 11.72
C TYR A 257 -7.53 11.53 10.25
N ARG A 258 -7.78 10.53 9.40
CA ARG A 258 -8.13 10.75 7.99
C ARG A 258 -9.48 11.46 7.81
N VAL A 259 -10.45 11.15 8.68
CA VAL A 259 -11.78 11.78 8.68
C VAL A 259 -11.72 13.24 9.14
N LEU A 260 -10.90 13.57 10.14
CA LEU A 260 -10.75 14.93 10.65
C LEU A 260 -10.09 15.89 9.64
N GLY A 261 -9.34 15.36 8.66
CA GLY A 261 -8.63 16.15 7.67
C GLY A 261 -7.42 16.91 8.27
N ALA A 262 -6.68 17.64 7.43
CA ALA A 262 -5.32 18.13 7.71
C ALA A 262 -5.14 18.84 9.08
N SER A 263 -4.69 18.07 10.06
CA SER A 263 -4.00 18.46 11.30
C SER A 263 -2.69 17.67 11.45
N THR A 264 -2.02 17.45 10.31
CA THR A 264 -0.94 16.47 10.17
C THR A 264 0.43 17.01 10.60
N GLU A 265 0.65 18.33 10.59
CA GLU A 265 1.90 18.90 11.09
C GLU A 265 2.05 18.71 12.61
N THR A 266 0.99 19.01 13.37
CA THR A 266 0.98 18.90 14.85
C THR A 266 1.01 17.44 15.32
N ASN A 267 0.42 16.51 14.55
CA ASN A 267 0.27 15.11 14.93
C ASN A 267 1.21 14.15 14.18
N SER A 268 2.17 14.67 13.40
CA SER A 268 3.05 13.86 12.54
C SER A 268 3.74 12.70 13.28
N SER A 269 4.28 12.95 14.48
CA SER A 269 4.91 11.91 15.31
C SER A 269 3.92 10.83 15.77
N GLN A 270 2.69 11.23 16.13
CA GLN A 270 1.63 10.32 16.56
C GLN A 270 1.15 9.47 15.39
N ILE A 271 0.86 10.08 14.23
CA ILE A 271 0.42 9.37 13.02
C ILE A 271 1.49 8.35 12.61
N ASN A 272 2.77 8.75 12.61
CA ASN A 272 3.89 7.85 12.32
C ASN A 272 3.98 6.68 13.31
N SER A 273 3.70 6.93 14.60
CA SER A 273 3.71 5.88 15.63
C SER A 273 2.51 4.95 15.49
N ALA A 274 1.33 5.47 15.13
CA ALA A 274 0.13 4.68 14.92
C ALA A 274 0.22 3.79 13.66
N MET A 275 0.97 4.19 12.63
CA MET A 275 1.26 3.33 11.48
C MET A 275 2.28 2.22 11.78
N ALA A 276 3.05 2.35 12.87
CA ALA A 276 4.10 1.40 13.20
C ALA A 276 3.54 0.17 13.92
N GLU A 277 3.28 -0.90 13.17
CA GLU A 277 2.87 -2.20 13.72
C GLU A 277 4.07 -3.16 13.79
N ARG A 278 4.46 -3.54 15.01
CA ARG A 278 5.71 -4.26 15.29
C ARG A 278 5.68 -5.71 14.84
N GLU A 279 4.56 -6.41 15.00
CA GLU A 279 4.48 -7.84 14.76
C GLU A 279 4.44 -8.15 13.26
N THR A 280 3.67 -7.40 12.49
CA THR A 280 3.59 -7.49 11.02
C THR A 280 4.92 -7.06 10.42
N LYS A 281 5.52 -5.97 10.90
CA LYS A 281 6.90 -5.59 10.52
C LYS A 281 7.89 -6.73 10.79
N GLY A 282 7.83 -7.36 11.96
CA GLY A 282 8.69 -8.49 12.30
C GLY A 282 8.50 -9.67 11.37
N CYS A 283 7.25 -9.99 11.02
CA CYS A 283 6.92 -11.03 10.05
C CYS A 283 7.47 -10.69 8.65
N LEU A 284 7.24 -9.48 8.15
CA LEU A 284 7.75 -9.02 6.84
C LEU A 284 9.28 -8.99 6.81
N ASN A 285 9.93 -8.62 7.92
CA ASN A 285 11.37 -8.70 8.04
C ASN A 285 11.88 -10.15 7.91
N MET A 286 11.19 -11.11 8.53
CA MET A 286 11.51 -12.53 8.36
C MET A 286 11.30 -13.01 6.92
N ALA A 287 10.23 -12.57 6.25
CA ALA A 287 10.01 -12.86 4.83
C ALA A 287 11.18 -12.35 3.96
N ASN A 288 11.65 -11.12 4.21
CA ASN A 288 12.82 -10.57 3.52
C ASN A 288 14.10 -11.37 3.79
N LEU A 289 14.36 -11.77 5.04
CA LEU A 289 15.52 -12.61 5.38
C LEU A 289 15.46 -13.98 4.69
N ASN A 290 14.29 -14.62 4.67
CA ASN A 290 14.10 -15.90 3.97
C ASN A 290 14.33 -15.75 2.47
N LEU A 291 13.83 -14.67 1.87
CA LEU A 291 14.06 -14.37 0.46
C LEU A 291 15.56 -14.23 0.15
N GLN A 292 16.30 -13.48 0.97
CA GLN A 292 17.75 -13.31 0.82
C GLN A 292 18.47 -14.67 0.91
N GLN A 293 18.12 -15.51 1.88
CA GLN A 293 18.74 -16.83 2.08
C GLN A 293 18.44 -17.76 0.91
N CYS A 294 17.19 -17.80 0.44
CA CYS A 294 16.79 -18.60 -0.72
C CYS A 294 17.56 -18.16 -1.97
N VAL A 295 17.62 -16.84 -2.24
CA VAL A 295 18.34 -16.30 -3.40
C VAL A 295 19.85 -16.55 -3.29
N ALA A 296 20.43 -16.47 -2.10
CA ALA A 296 21.85 -16.77 -1.90
C ALA A 296 22.19 -18.25 -2.17
N ALA A 297 21.25 -19.15 -1.83
CA ALA A 297 21.38 -20.58 -2.07
C ALA A 297 21.04 -21.00 -3.51
N ALA A 298 20.36 -20.14 -4.29
CA ALA A 298 20.01 -20.43 -5.66
C ALA A 298 21.26 -20.60 -6.54
N ASN A 299 21.27 -21.65 -7.36
CA ASN A 299 22.33 -22.03 -8.27
C ASN A 299 21.93 -21.76 -9.74
N GLN A 300 20.68 -22.02 -10.11
CA GLN A 300 20.19 -21.90 -11.50
C GLN A 300 19.13 -20.81 -11.62
N GLN A 301 19.04 -20.13 -12.78
CA GLN A 301 18.15 -18.98 -12.95
C GLN A 301 16.69 -19.29 -12.60
N TYR A 302 16.20 -20.49 -12.95
CA TYR A 302 14.82 -20.90 -12.67
C TYR A 302 14.48 -21.04 -11.16
N GLU A 303 15.48 -21.08 -10.28
CA GLU A 303 15.26 -21.21 -8.82
C GLU A 303 14.87 -19.89 -8.17
N VAL A 304 15.32 -18.75 -8.73
CA VAL A 304 15.01 -17.42 -8.18
C VAL A 304 13.51 -17.10 -8.22
N PRO A 305 12.76 -17.38 -9.31
CA PRO A 305 11.30 -17.24 -9.30
C PRO A 305 10.61 -18.03 -8.19
N PHE A 306 11.10 -19.21 -7.83
CA PHE A 306 10.56 -19.95 -6.69
C PHE A 306 10.76 -19.16 -5.38
N CYS A 307 11.96 -18.61 -5.16
CA CYS A 307 12.24 -17.75 -4.00
C CYS A 307 11.32 -16.51 -3.95
N ILE A 308 11.09 -15.86 -5.10
CA ILE A 308 10.15 -14.71 -5.21
C ILE A 308 8.74 -15.15 -4.81
N GLY A 309 8.25 -16.23 -5.42
CA GLY A 309 6.91 -16.75 -5.14
C GLY A 309 6.71 -17.13 -3.68
N GLU A 310 7.69 -17.78 -3.05
CA GLU A 310 7.55 -18.19 -1.65
C GLU A 310 7.69 -17.01 -0.68
N HIS A 311 8.76 -16.21 -0.79
CA HIS A 311 9.14 -15.28 0.26
C HIS A 311 8.77 -13.82 -0.02
N ALA A 312 8.68 -13.41 -1.30
CA ALA A 312 8.25 -12.06 -1.66
C ALA A 312 6.74 -11.93 -1.86
N LEU A 313 6.01 -13.05 -1.95
CA LEU A 313 4.56 -13.08 -2.20
C LEU A 313 3.80 -13.90 -1.15
N SER A 314 4.05 -15.21 -1.06
CA SER A 314 3.33 -16.11 -0.14
C SER A 314 3.54 -15.73 1.32
N ASP A 315 4.79 -15.56 1.77
CA ASP A 315 5.08 -15.16 3.15
C ASP A 315 4.55 -13.76 3.48
N VAL A 316 4.66 -12.79 2.57
CA VAL A 316 4.06 -11.45 2.75
C VAL A 316 2.54 -11.56 2.91
N GLY A 317 1.88 -12.35 2.07
CA GLY A 317 0.45 -12.63 2.15
C GLY A 317 0.04 -13.29 3.47
N LYS A 318 0.86 -14.19 4.02
CA LYS A 318 0.64 -14.78 5.36
C LYS A 318 0.84 -13.76 6.47
N CYS A 319 1.82 -12.86 6.36
CA CYS A 319 2.08 -11.82 7.35
C CYS A 319 0.90 -10.87 7.51
N ILE A 320 0.42 -10.30 6.40
CA ILE A 320 -0.76 -9.40 6.43
C ILE A 320 -2.05 -10.17 6.69
N GLY A 321 -2.16 -11.42 6.21
CA GLY A 321 -3.34 -12.25 6.39
C GLY A 321 -3.50 -12.82 7.80
N GLY A 322 -2.42 -12.84 8.59
CA GLY A 322 -2.39 -13.43 9.93
C GLY A 322 -3.09 -12.63 11.02
N VAL A 323 -3.68 -11.47 10.68
CA VAL A 323 -4.27 -10.53 11.65
C VAL A 323 -5.79 -10.64 11.78
N TYR A 324 -6.47 -11.34 10.87
CA TYR A 324 -7.91 -11.53 10.89
C TYR A 324 -8.32 -12.99 11.15
N GLN A 325 -9.60 -13.18 11.49
CA GLN A 325 -10.29 -14.47 11.57
C GLN A 325 -11.75 -14.34 11.13
#